data_AF-A0A2V1BPT6-F1
#
_entry.id   AF-A0A2V1BPT6-F1
#
_cell.length_a   1.000
_cell.length_b   1.000
_cell.length_c   1.000
_cell.angle_alpha   90.00
_cell.angle_beta   90.00
_cell.angle_gamma   90.00
#
_symmetry.space_group_name_H-M   'P 1'
#
loop_
_entity.id
_entity.type
_entity.pdbx_description
1 polymer ?
#
loop_
_entity_poly.entity_id
_entity_poly.type
_entity_poly.pdbx_seq_one_letter_code
_entity_poly.pdbx_strand_id
1 'polypeptide(L)'
;MDSNTLYKNVYTSDEHDHEEALSTTEVDESLMGDEKPSQHRRISTRQSCMDTFRSYRWILDTALLLIIIGLLALLRHEWSQRKIPPASWQVGGDYTGAGLIPNTHPNIHLLPPLRPLNTTQFFQPYTLTLWNTLMPPGTGLPAPDPTHTFFTTSMTHQLHCVYMMARIFSGVVLNATERIEEGVLPDDWHFHFMHCVDYMRQAVMCGADLAMEPHEPDDLEEGKLDALWGARHVCKDYGSVTKYLGEQINDGARVVLAIDD
;
A
#
# COMPACT_ATOMS: atom_id res chain seq x y z
N MET A 1 26.07 39.72 36.13
CA MET A 1 25.13 40.85 35.96
C MET A 1 23.78 40.24 35.71
N ASP A 2 22.96 40.27 36.74
CA ASP A 2 21.56 39.88 36.74
C ASP A 2 20.73 40.76 35.82
N SER A 3 19.65 40.22 35.26
CA SER A 3 18.31 40.76 35.51
C SER A 3 17.24 39.74 35.14
N ASN A 4 16.38 39.54 36.12
CA ASN A 4 15.30 38.59 36.21
C ASN A 4 13.97 39.23 35.77
N THR A 5 12.99 38.37 35.52
CA THR A 5 11.52 38.57 35.64
C THR A 5 10.77 39.47 34.64
N LEU A 6 9.79 38.87 33.95
CA LEU A 6 8.37 39.15 34.25
C LEU A 6 7.44 38.04 33.69
N TYR A 7 6.82 37.28 34.58
CA TYR A 7 5.67 36.41 34.29
C TYR A 7 4.37 37.22 34.25
N LYS A 8 3.39 36.79 33.45
CA LYS A 8 1.97 37.02 33.77
C LYS A 8 1.10 35.85 33.33
N ASN A 9 0.58 35.15 34.34
CA ASN A 9 -0.49 34.16 34.30
C ASN A 9 -1.84 34.83 33.98
N VAL A 10 -2.75 34.11 33.30
CA VAL A 10 -4.20 34.30 33.48
C VAL A 10 -4.90 32.93 33.50
N TYR A 11 -5.32 32.58 34.72
CA TYR A 11 -6.47 31.82 35.20
C TYR A 11 -7.18 30.76 34.33
N THR A 12 -7.16 29.56 34.88
CA THR A 12 -8.21 28.53 34.85
C THR A 12 -9.39 28.92 35.74
N SER A 13 -10.60 28.52 35.34
CA SER A 13 -11.73 28.31 36.24
C SER A 13 -12.55 27.13 35.73
N ASP A 14 -12.37 25.99 36.40
CA ASP A 14 -13.36 24.91 36.47
C ASP A 14 -14.58 25.43 37.24
N GLU A 15 -15.78 25.15 36.74
CA GLU A 15 -16.95 25.02 37.60
C GLU A 15 -17.86 23.93 37.04
N HIS A 16 -18.06 22.91 37.89
CA HIS A 16 -19.10 21.89 37.84
C HIS A 16 -20.48 22.54 37.68
N ASP A 17 -21.38 21.95 36.89
CA ASP A 17 -22.57 21.27 37.42
C ASP A 17 -23.65 21.00 36.35
N HIS A 18 -24.30 19.83 36.53
CA HIS A 18 -25.64 19.43 36.10
C HIS A 18 -25.93 19.09 34.61
N GLU A 19 -25.94 17.78 34.35
CA GLU A 19 -27.12 17.00 33.93
C GLU A 19 -28.26 17.77 33.23
N GLU A 20 -28.65 17.36 32.02
CA GLU A 20 -30.01 16.84 31.74
C GLU A 20 -30.05 16.13 30.38
N ALA A 21 -30.35 14.84 30.43
CA ALA A 21 -30.73 14.02 29.29
C ALA A 21 -32.20 14.27 28.94
N LEU A 22 -32.49 14.59 27.67
CA LEU A 22 -33.85 14.54 27.14
C LEU A 22 -34.00 13.35 26.18
N SER A 23 -34.20 12.19 26.81
CA SER A 23 -34.90 11.06 26.21
C SER A 23 -36.37 11.21 26.59
N THR A 24 -37.25 11.49 25.63
CA THR A 24 -38.70 11.52 25.87
C THR A 24 -39.33 10.31 25.21
N THR A 25 -39.34 9.19 25.93
CA THR A 25 -40.34 8.14 25.74
C THR A 25 -41.48 8.42 26.70
N GLU A 26 -42.61 8.86 26.18
CA GLU A 26 -43.84 9.07 26.95
C GLU A 26 -44.43 7.69 27.31
N VAL A 27 -44.40 7.36 28.59
CA VAL A 27 -45.07 6.20 29.17
C VAL A 27 -46.25 6.71 29.99
N ASP A 28 -47.42 6.25 29.58
CA ASP A 28 -48.74 6.45 30.17
C ASP A 28 -48.77 5.84 31.58
N GLU A 29 -49.10 6.63 32.61
CA GLU A 29 -49.41 6.10 33.93
C GLU A 29 -50.72 6.69 34.46
N SER A 30 -51.63 5.75 34.71
CA SER A 30 -52.99 5.95 35.16
C SER A 30 -53.04 6.50 36.59
N LEU A 31 -53.82 7.56 36.81
CA LEU A 31 -54.21 8.02 38.14
C LEU A 31 -55.73 7.92 38.28
N MET A 32 -56.15 6.98 39.13
CA MET A 32 -57.51 6.82 39.64
C MET A 32 -57.84 8.02 40.56
N GLY A 33 -58.99 8.65 40.35
CA GLY A 33 -59.49 9.74 41.17
C GLY A 33 -60.91 10.13 40.79
N ASP A 34 -61.84 9.87 41.70
CA ASP A 34 -63.30 9.84 41.59
C ASP A 34 -64.07 11.10 41.09
N GLU A 35 -65.19 10.79 40.42
CA GLU A 35 -66.52 11.45 40.40
C GLU A 35 -66.75 12.88 39.83
N LYS A 36 -67.40 12.97 38.65
CA LYS A 36 -68.87 13.18 38.49
C LYS A 36 -69.32 13.27 37.01
N PRO A 37 -70.59 12.94 36.67
CA PRO A 37 -71.01 12.71 35.29
C PRO A 37 -71.81 13.86 34.68
N SER A 38 -71.59 14.15 33.40
CA SER A 38 -72.63 14.73 32.52
C SER A 38 -72.31 14.60 31.03
N GLN A 39 -73.25 13.97 30.33
CA GLN A 39 -73.44 13.77 28.89
C GLN A 39 -72.89 14.88 27.95
N HIS A 40 -72.26 14.48 26.83
CA HIS A 40 -72.84 14.63 25.49
C HIS A 40 -72.04 13.94 24.36
N ARG A 41 -72.81 13.38 23.43
CA ARG A 41 -72.51 12.59 22.24
C ARG A 41 -71.82 13.38 21.10
N ARG A 42 -70.73 12.86 20.54
CA ARG A 42 -70.36 12.76 19.10
C ARG A 42 -68.83 12.76 18.91
N ILE A 43 -68.27 11.64 18.43
CA ILE A 43 -67.23 11.48 17.38
C ILE A 43 -66.98 9.95 17.33
N SER A 44 -67.64 9.23 16.43
CA SER A 44 -67.57 7.74 16.38
C SER A 44 -67.23 7.19 14.99
N THR A 45 -66.88 8.03 14.02
CA THR A 45 -66.52 7.57 12.67
C THR A 45 -65.05 7.78 12.32
N ARG A 46 -64.32 8.60 13.09
CA ARG A 46 -62.89 8.84 12.87
C ARG A 46 -61.99 7.75 13.50
N GLN A 47 -62.41 7.18 14.64
CA GLN A 47 -61.69 6.10 15.33
C GLN A 47 -61.70 4.78 14.55
N SER A 48 -62.85 4.40 13.97
CA SER A 48 -62.98 3.12 13.25
C SER A 48 -62.04 2.98 12.04
N CYS A 49 -61.71 4.08 11.35
CA CYS A 49 -60.77 4.08 10.23
C CYS A 49 -59.30 4.09 10.70
N MET A 50 -59.02 4.72 11.85
CA MET A 50 -57.68 4.74 12.46
C MET A 50 -57.31 3.38 13.08
N ASP A 51 -58.28 2.66 13.63
CA ASP A 51 -58.09 1.32 14.20
C ASP A 51 -57.83 0.27 13.11
N THR A 52 -58.48 0.38 11.95
CA THR A 52 -58.14 -0.44 10.77
C THR A 52 -56.75 -0.09 10.25
N PHE A 53 -56.38 1.19 10.18
CA PHE A 53 -55.04 1.60 9.75
C PHE A 53 -53.93 1.09 10.69
N ARG A 54 -54.17 1.06 12.01
CA ARG A 54 -53.30 0.40 13.00
C ARG A 54 -53.22 -1.12 12.80
N SER A 55 -54.36 -1.76 12.48
CA SER A 55 -54.45 -3.19 12.19
C SER A 55 -53.72 -3.62 10.92
N TYR A 56 -53.50 -2.73 9.96
CA TYR A 56 -52.73 -3.04 8.73
C TYR A 56 -51.28 -2.57 8.79
N ARG A 57 -50.94 -1.69 9.73
CA ARG A 57 -49.57 -1.17 9.90
C ARG A 57 -48.55 -2.26 10.20
N TRP A 58 -48.86 -3.20 11.09
CA TRP A 58 -47.97 -4.34 11.36
C TRP A 58 -47.76 -5.25 10.14
N ILE A 59 -48.77 -5.38 9.27
CA ILE A 59 -48.67 -6.14 8.02
C ILE A 59 -47.76 -5.43 7.02
N LEU A 60 -47.87 -4.10 6.92
CA LEU A 60 -47.02 -3.27 6.07
C LEU A 60 -45.56 -3.29 6.56
N ASP A 61 -45.35 -3.14 7.88
CA ASP A 61 -44.02 -3.13 8.49
C ASP A 61 -43.33 -4.50 8.36
N THR A 62 -44.08 -5.60 8.55
CA THR A 62 -43.55 -6.96 8.36
C THR A 62 -43.24 -7.25 6.89
N ALA A 63 -44.08 -6.83 5.95
CA ALA A 63 -43.81 -6.96 4.52
C ALA A 63 -42.57 -6.15 4.10
N LEU A 64 -42.43 -4.92 4.58
CA LEU A 64 -41.26 -4.08 4.31
C LEU A 64 -39.97 -4.70 4.90
N LEU A 65 -40.04 -5.23 6.13
CA LEU A 65 -38.90 -5.90 6.76
C LEU A 65 -38.44 -7.12 5.96
N LEU A 66 -39.39 -7.95 5.49
CA LEU A 66 -39.06 -9.12 4.65
C LEU A 66 -38.43 -8.71 3.32
N ILE A 67 -38.89 -7.62 2.71
CA ILE A 67 -38.27 -7.07 1.49
C ILE A 67 -36.85 -6.60 1.78
N ILE A 68 -36.62 -5.87 2.87
CA ILE A 68 -35.27 -5.40 3.27
C ILE A 68 -34.34 -6.59 3.53
N ILE A 69 -34.80 -7.60 4.28
CA ILE A 69 -34.02 -8.82 4.55
C ILE A 69 -33.71 -9.55 3.24
N GLY A 70 -34.67 -9.66 2.32
CA GLY A 70 -34.48 -10.26 1.00
C GLY A 70 -33.47 -9.49 0.15
N LEU A 71 -33.55 -8.16 0.12
CA LEU A 71 -32.59 -7.31 -0.58
C LEU A 71 -31.19 -7.41 0.05
N LEU A 72 -31.08 -7.44 1.38
CA LEU A 72 -29.80 -7.65 2.08
C LEU A 72 -29.22 -9.05 1.80
N ALA A 73 -30.06 -10.08 1.73
CA ALA A 73 -29.64 -11.44 1.37
C ALA A 73 -29.19 -11.53 -0.09
N LEU A 74 -29.86 -10.85 -1.01
CA LEU A 74 -29.46 -10.74 -2.41
C LEU A 74 -28.14 -9.96 -2.56
N LEU A 75 -27.99 -8.84 -1.87
CA LEU A 75 -26.75 -8.07 -1.83
C LEU A 75 -25.61 -8.88 -1.21
N ARG A 76 -25.87 -9.63 -0.14
CA ARG A 76 -24.87 -10.52 0.49
C ARG A 76 -24.54 -11.71 -0.39
N HIS A 77 -25.50 -12.24 -1.13
CA HIS A 77 -25.29 -13.32 -2.08
C HIS A 77 -24.50 -12.81 -3.29
N GLU A 78 -24.83 -11.64 -3.85
CA GLU A 78 -24.02 -11.00 -4.89
C GLU A 78 -22.61 -10.67 -4.39
N TRP A 79 -22.46 -10.15 -3.18
CA TRP A 79 -21.15 -9.88 -2.57
C TRP A 79 -20.35 -11.17 -2.33
N SER A 80 -21.00 -12.25 -1.91
CA SER A 80 -20.38 -13.57 -1.74
C SER A 80 -20.06 -14.26 -3.07
N GLN A 81 -20.82 -13.98 -4.13
CA GLN A 81 -20.63 -14.53 -5.48
C GLN A 81 -19.62 -13.70 -6.30
N ARG A 82 -19.41 -12.43 -5.94
CA ARG A 82 -18.32 -11.60 -6.47
C ARG A 82 -16.98 -12.15 -5.95
N LYS A 83 -16.42 -13.13 -6.66
CA LYS A 83 -14.98 -13.47 -6.63
C LYS A 83 -14.13 -12.42 -7.35
N ILE A 84 -14.53 -11.15 -7.31
CA ILE A 84 -13.87 -10.07 -8.04
C ILE A 84 -13.68 -8.95 -7.02
N PRO A 85 -12.47 -8.76 -6.46
CA PRO A 85 -12.14 -7.47 -5.86
C PRO A 85 -12.37 -6.42 -6.97
N PRO A 86 -13.02 -5.28 -6.70
CA PRO A 86 -12.96 -4.15 -7.63
C PRO A 86 -11.49 -3.95 -7.96
N ALA A 87 -11.10 -3.82 -9.23
CA ALA A 87 -9.71 -3.71 -9.64
C ALA A 87 -9.00 -2.64 -8.79
N SER A 88 -8.38 -3.06 -7.70
CA SER A 88 -7.82 -2.17 -6.70
C SER A 88 -6.40 -1.96 -7.16
N TRP A 89 -6.17 -0.85 -7.86
CA TRP A 89 -4.82 -0.48 -8.26
C TRP A 89 -3.91 -0.56 -7.04
N GLN A 90 -2.94 -1.47 -7.11
CA GLN A 90 -1.92 -1.62 -6.09
C GLN A 90 -0.80 -0.65 -6.43
N VAL A 91 -0.25 0.04 -5.44
CA VAL A 91 0.95 0.85 -5.64
C VAL A 91 2.07 -0.02 -6.26
N GLY A 92 2.72 0.49 -7.31
CA GLY A 92 3.70 -0.27 -8.10
C GLY A 92 3.15 -1.49 -8.83
N GLY A 93 1.83 -1.60 -9.00
CA GLY A 93 1.15 -2.63 -9.78
C GLY A 93 1.11 -2.31 -11.27
N ASP A 94 0.61 -3.26 -12.06
CA ASP A 94 0.33 -2.98 -13.46
C ASP A 94 -0.75 -1.90 -13.58
N TYR A 95 -0.55 -0.92 -14.46
CA TYR A 95 -1.50 0.18 -14.68
C TYR A 95 -2.86 -0.32 -15.20
N THR A 96 -2.88 -1.50 -15.82
CA THR A 96 -4.11 -2.20 -16.23
C THR A 96 -4.90 -2.77 -15.05
N GLY A 97 -4.30 -2.83 -13.85
CA GLY A 97 -4.85 -3.49 -12.67
C GLY A 97 -4.74 -5.02 -12.71
N ALA A 98 -4.09 -5.59 -13.73
CA ALA A 98 -3.80 -7.02 -13.79
C ALA A 98 -2.72 -7.42 -12.78
N GLY A 99 -2.72 -8.71 -12.39
CA GLY A 99 -1.65 -9.28 -11.58
C GLY A 99 -1.56 -8.69 -10.18
N LEU A 100 -2.65 -8.68 -9.41
CA LEU A 100 -2.62 -8.31 -8.00
C LEU A 100 -1.65 -9.22 -7.24
N ILE A 101 -0.61 -8.63 -6.66
CA ILE A 101 0.42 -9.38 -5.93
C ILE A 101 0.17 -9.25 -4.42
N PRO A 102 0.20 -10.35 -3.65
CA PRO A 102 0.11 -10.27 -2.19
C PRO A 102 1.21 -9.40 -1.58
N ASN A 103 0.90 -8.71 -0.49
CA ASN A 103 1.90 -7.99 0.29
C ASN A 103 2.53 -8.91 1.36
N THR A 104 3.76 -8.61 1.72
CA THR A 104 4.54 -9.23 2.81
C THR A 104 5.13 -8.13 3.69
N HIS A 105 5.55 -8.50 4.89
CA HIS A 105 6.15 -7.58 5.86
C HIS A 105 7.56 -8.02 6.26
N PRO A 106 8.51 -8.04 5.31
CA PRO A 106 9.86 -8.49 5.59
C PRO A 106 10.61 -7.45 6.42
N ASN A 107 11.59 -7.93 7.18
CA ASN A 107 12.69 -7.10 7.62
C ASN A 107 13.73 -7.11 6.50
N ILE A 108 14.31 -5.95 6.17
CA ILE A 108 15.40 -5.93 5.18
C ILE A 108 16.66 -6.49 5.85
N HIS A 109 17.30 -7.44 5.19
CA HIS A 109 18.52 -8.08 5.66
C HIS A 109 19.68 -7.79 4.70
N LEU A 110 20.90 -7.70 5.24
CA LEU A 110 22.09 -7.68 4.42
C LEU A 110 22.22 -9.01 3.67
N LEU A 111 22.50 -8.92 2.37
CA LEU A 111 22.89 -10.06 1.54
C LEU A 111 24.32 -9.82 1.02
N PRO A 112 25.36 -10.10 1.85
CA PRO A 112 26.75 -9.89 1.45
C PRO A 112 27.15 -10.49 0.08
N PRO A 113 26.63 -11.67 -0.33
CA PRO A 113 26.98 -12.23 -1.64
C PRO A 113 26.56 -11.37 -2.85
N LEU A 114 25.53 -10.54 -2.73
CA LEU A 114 25.10 -9.62 -3.79
C LEU A 114 25.89 -8.30 -3.79
N ARG A 115 26.59 -8.00 -2.68
CA ARG A 115 27.39 -6.78 -2.50
C ARG A 115 28.80 -7.13 -2.03
N PRO A 116 29.63 -7.72 -2.90
CA PRO A 116 30.99 -8.06 -2.53
C PRO A 116 31.80 -6.80 -2.19
N LEU A 117 32.49 -6.81 -1.05
CA LEU A 117 33.37 -5.70 -0.64
C LEU A 117 34.62 -5.61 -1.53
N ASN A 118 35.06 -6.74 -2.09
CA ASN A 118 36.14 -6.76 -3.08
C ASN A 118 35.55 -6.47 -4.47
N THR A 119 35.84 -5.29 -5.01
CA THR A 119 35.29 -4.79 -6.28
C THR A 119 35.63 -5.67 -7.49
N THR A 120 36.75 -6.41 -7.46
CA THR A 120 37.09 -7.35 -8.54
C THR A 120 36.07 -8.50 -8.66
N GLN A 121 35.39 -8.85 -7.56
CA GLN A 121 34.39 -9.92 -7.58
C GLN A 121 33.15 -9.54 -8.39
N PHE A 122 32.88 -8.25 -8.62
CA PHE A 122 31.73 -7.82 -9.41
C PHE A 122 31.81 -8.23 -10.89
N PHE A 123 33.04 -8.43 -11.39
CA PHE A 123 33.31 -8.90 -12.75
C PHE A 123 33.42 -10.43 -12.85
N GLN A 124 33.18 -11.16 -11.75
CA GLN A 124 33.20 -12.61 -11.76
C GLN A 124 31.83 -13.17 -12.19
N PRO A 125 31.79 -14.28 -12.96
CA PRO A 125 30.53 -14.90 -13.39
C PRO A 125 29.60 -15.27 -12.23
N TYR A 126 30.19 -15.59 -11.07
CA TYR A 126 29.44 -15.90 -9.85
C TYR A 126 28.53 -14.74 -9.44
N THR A 127 29.03 -13.50 -9.41
CA THR A 127 28.25 -12.33 -8.99
C THR A 127 27.11 -12.07 -9.95
N LEU A 128 27.37 -12.08 -11.26
CA LEU A 128 26.32 -11.96 -12.29
C LEU A 128 25.26 -13.07 -12.14
N THR A 129 25.67 -14.31 -11.86
CA THR A 129 24.73 -15.43 -11.62
C THR A 129 23.82 -15.15 -10.43
N LEU A 130 24.35 -14.62 -9.32
CA LEU A 130 23.54 -14.28 -8.16
C LEU A 130 22.55 -13.16 -8.47
N TRP A 131 22.99 -12.11 -9.16
CA TRP A 131 22.12 -11.00 -9.54
C TRP A 131 20.99 -11.46 -10.48
N ASN A 132 21.28 -12.38 -11.41
CA ASN A 132 20.26 -12.98 -12.26
C ASN A 132 19.18 -13.76 -11.49
N THR A 133 19.47 -14.26 -10.27
CA THR A 133 18.44 -14.92 -9.44
C THR A 133 17.36 -13.95 -8.95
N LEU A 134 17.61 -12.64 -8.99
CA LEU A 134 16.63 -11.61 -8.69
C LEU A 134 15.65 -11.42 -9.85
N MET A 135 16.06 -11.73 -11.09
CA MET A 135 15.24 -11.49 -12.27
C MET A 135 14.22 -12.64 -12.51
N PRO A 136 13.07 -12.36 -13.15
CA PRO A 136 12.16 -13.42 -13.56
C PRO A 136 12.82 -14.33 -14.63
N PRO A 137 12.42 -15.61 -14.73
CA PRO A 137 12.93 -16.47 -15.80
C PRO A 137 12.51 -15.94 -17.18
N GLY A 138 13.35 -16.17 -18.19
CA GLY A 138 13.07 -15.79 -19.58
C GLY A 138 13.47 -14.35 -19.96
N THR A 139 14.27 -13.67 -19.12
CA THR A 139 14.84 -12.36 -19.48
C THR A 139 15.69 -12.42 -20.75
N GLY A 140 15.67 -11.37 -21.54
CA GLY A 140 16.53 -11.22 -22.71
C GLY A 140 16.10 -10.08 -23.62
N LEU A 141 16.94 -9.79 -24.61
CA LEU A 141 16.61 -8.84 -25.66
C LEU A 141 15.56 -9.45 -26.59
N PRO A 142 14.48 -8.71 -26.92
CA PRO A 142 13.58 -9.13 -27.98
C PRO A 142 14.34 -9.13 -29.32
N ALA A 143 13.89 -9.95 -30.27
CA ALA A 143 14.44 -9.88 -31.62
C ALA A 143 14.34 -8.43 -32.14
N PRO A 144 15.41 -7.87 -32.76
CA PRO A 144 15.39 -6.50 -33.24
C PRO A 144 14.26 -6.32 -34.25
N ASP A 145 13.21 -5.61 -33.85
CA ASP A 145 12.08 -5.27 -34.71
C ASP A 145 11.86 -3.75 -34.66
N PRO A 146 12.25 -3.00 -35.72
CA PRO A 146 12.09 -1.56 -35.76
C PRO A 146 10.63 -1.10 -35.81
N THR A 147 9.68 -2.02 -35.95
CA THR A 147 8.24 -1.74 -36.00
C THR A 147 7.54 -1.94 -34.66
N HIS A 148 8.19 -2.60 -33.68
CA HIS A 148 7.60 -2.90 -32.39
C HIS A 148 8.26 -2.09 -31.26
N THR A 149 7.46 -1.25 -30.60
CA THR A 149 7.86 -0.68 -29.31
C THR A 149 7.69 -1.72 -28.23
N PHE A 150 8.76 -2.02 -27.49
CA PHE A 150 8.67 -2.85 -26.29
C PHE A 150 8.75 -1.97 -25.03
N PHE A 151 8.15 -2.45 -23.95
CA PHE A 151 8.17 -1.80 -22.65
C PHE A 151 8.84 -2.74 -21.64
N THR A 152 9.74 -2.19 -20.82
CA THR A 152 10.36 -2.93 -19.72
C THR A 152 9.58 -2.73 -18.43
N THR A 153 9.76 -3.65 -17.49
CA THR A 153 9.13 -3.53 -16.18
C THR A 153 9.97 -2.63 -15.27
N SER A 154 9.33 -1.65 -14.64
CA SER A 154 10.06 -0.69 -13.80
C SER A 154 10.86 -1.36 -12.69
N MET A 155 10.29 -2.35 -11.99
CA MET A 155 11.02 -3.09 -10.93
C MET A 155 12.32 -3.72 -11.44
N THR A 156 12.28 -4.42 -12.59
CA THR A 156 13.47 -5.08 -13.14
C THR A 156 14.48 -4.07 -13.69
N HIS A 157 14.03 -2.91 -14.19
CA HIS A 157 14.91 -1.83 -14.62
C HIS A 157 15.58 -1.12 -13.42
N GLN A 158 14.90 -1.01 -12.29
CA GLN A 158 15.51 -0.53 -11.04
C GLN A 158 16.63 -1.47 -10.58
N LEU A 159 16.44 -2.79 -10.68
CA LEU A 159 17.49 -3.77 -10.35
C LEU A 159 18.68 -3.70 -11.29
N HIS A 160 18.42 -3.59 -12.61
CA HIS A 160 19.46 -3.31 -13.60
C HIS A 160 20.25 -2.05 -13.24
N CYS A 161 19.57 -0.94 -12.90
CA CYS A 161 20.24 0.30 -12.51
C CYS A 161 21.16 0.10 -11.30
N VAL A 162 20.70 -0.59 -10.25
CA VAL A 162 21.52 -0.86 -9.06
C VAL A 162 22.73 -1.75 -9.42
N TYR A 163 22.52 -2.79 -10.23
CA TYR A 163 23.60 -3.66 -10.70
C TYR A 163 24.65 -2.87 -11.50
N MET A 164 24.20 -2.06 -12.47
CA MET A 164 25.09 -1.26 -13.31
C MET A 164 25.84 -0.18 -12.52
N MET A 165 25.19 0.48 -11.56
CA MET A 165 25.87 1.43 -10.67
C MET A 165 26.99 0.75 -9.88
N ALA A 166 26.77 -0.44 -9.34
CA ALA A 166 27.79 -1.20 -8.61
C ALA A 166 28.92 -1.71 -9.54
N ARG A 167 28.58 -2.13 -10.77
CA ARG A 167 29.55 -2.52 -11.80
C ARG A 167 30.46 -1.37 -12.19
N ILE A 168 29.86 -0.22 -12.49
CA ILE A 168 30.55 1.02 -12.87
C ILE A 168 31.46 1.47 -11.74
N PHE A 169 30.95 1.55 -10.50
CA PHE A 169 31.75 1.87 -9.33
C PHE A 169 32.96 0.93 -9.20
N SER A 170 32.75 -0.38 -9.36
CA SER A 170 33.83 -1.37 -9.29
C SER A 170 34.87 -1.15 -10.39
N GLY A 171 34.45 -0.83 -11.61
CA GLY A 171 35.36 -0.54 -12.73
C GLY A 171 36.18 0.73 -12.48
N VAL A 172 35.55 1.80 -11.96
CA VAL A 172 36.24 3.04 -11.58
C VAL A 172 37.28 2.80 -10.49
N VAL A 173 36.93 2.07 -9.43
CA VAL A 173 37.86 1.77 -8.32
C VAL A 173 39.07 0.97 -8.78
N LEU A 174 38.88 0.06 -9.74
CA LEU A 174 39.96 -0.74 -10.31
C LEU A 174 40.81 0.02 -11.35
N ASN A 175 40.51 1.31 -11.59
CA ASN A 175 41.09 2.10 -12.68
C ASN A 175 40.91 1.42 -14.05
N ALA A 176 39.83 0.64 -14.18
CA ALA A 176 39.47 -0.12 -15.37
C ALA A 176 38.63 0.72 -16.36
N THR A 177 38.51 2.04 -16.12
CA THR A 177 37.87 2.97 -17.05
C THR A 177 38.71 3.23 -18.31
N GLU A 178 40.03 3.05 -18.22
CA GLU A 178 40.96 3.23 -19.35
C GLU A 178 41.83 2.00 -19.63
N ARG A 179 41.98 1.08 -18.66
CA ARG A 179 42.92 -0.03 -18.74
C ARG A 179 42.34 -1.32 -18.15
N ILE A 180 41.85 -2.17 -19.04
CA ILE A 180 41.92 -3.64 -19.09
C ILE A 180 40.75 -4.03 -20.00
N GLU A 181 41.09 -4.42 -21.24
CA GLU A 181 40.21 -4.94 -22.30
C GLU A 181 39.04 -4.03 -22.72
N GLU A 182 38.93 -3.81 -24.04
CA GLU A 182 37.72 -3.25 -24.66
C GLU A 182 36.48 -3.98 -24.10
N GLY A 183 35.58 -3.26 -23.41
CA GLY A 183 34.27 -3.79 -23.02
C GLY A 183 34.03 -4.11 -21.54
N VAL A 184 34.90 -3.73 -20.60
CA VAL A 184 34.57 -3.87 -19.15
C VAL A 184 33.39 -2.98 -18.74
N LEU A 185 33.45 -1.70 -19.16
CA LEU A 185 32.38 -0.72 -19.05
C LEU A 185 32.05 -0.16 -20.44
N PRO A 186 30.79 0.20 -20.72
CA PRO A 186 30.41 0.92 -21.94
C PRO A 186 31.10 2.29 -22.05
N ASP A 187 31.32 2.78 -23.28
CA ASP A 187 31.92 4.11 -23.52
C ASP A 187 31.13 5.25 -22.88
N ASP A 188 29.82 5.08 -22.74
CA ASP A 188 28.89 6.05 -22.16
C ASP A 188 28.61 5.79 -20.67
N TRP A 189 29.45 5.01 -19.98
CA TRP A 189 29.22 4.61 -18.58
C TRP A 189 28.91 5.79 -17.65
N HIS A 190 29.52 6.95 -17.87
CA HIS A 190 29.26 8.16 -17.08
C HIS A 190 27.80 8.63 -17.23
N PHE A 191 27.31 8.67 -18.47
CA PHE A 191 25.94 9.04 -18.78
C PHE A 191 24.98 8.00 -18.20
N HIS A 192 25.26 6.71 -18.42
CA HIS A 192 24.45 5.62 -17.90
C HIS A 192 24.37 5.68 -16.35
N PHE A 193 25.49 5.89 -15.66
CA PHE A 193 25.50 6.03 -14.20
C PHE A 193 24.58 7.17 -13.72
N MET A 194 24.66 8.35 -14.35
CA MET A 194 23.83 9.49 -13.98
C MET A 194 22.34 9.29 -14.34
N HIS A 195 22.05 8.57 -15.42
CA HIS A 195 20.69 8.14 -15.74
C HIS A 195 20.12 7.21 -14.66
N CYS A 196 20.90 6.21 -14.22
CA CYS A 196 20.50 5.32 -13.13
C CYS A 196 20.26 6.10 -11.83
N VAL A 197 21.11 7.08 -11.50
CA VAL A 197 20.94 7.93 -10.31
C VAL A 197 19.59 8.67 -10.36
N ASP A 198 19.26 9.33 -11.46
CA ASP A 198 17.98 10.05 -11.55
C ASP A 198 16.78 9.08 -11.59
N TYR A 199 16.90 7.96 -12.29
CA TYR A 199 15.85 6.93 -12.32
C TYR A 199 15.57 6.37 -10.92
N MET A 200 16.60 6.02 -10.16
CA MET A 200 16.46 5.53 -8.79
C MET A 200 15.89 6.59 -7.85
N ARG A 201 16.29 7.86 -8.00
CA ARG A 201 15.67 8.98 -7.25
C ARG A 201 14.17 9.05 -7.54
N GLN A 202 13.76 8.98 -8.80
CA GLN A 202 12.34 9.00 -9.17
C GLN A 202 11.59 7.77 -8.64
N ALA A 203 12.20 6.59 -8.70
CA ALA A 203 11.63 5.35 -8.17
C ALA A 203 11.40 5.42 -6.66
N VAL A 204 12.37 5.94 -5.90
CA VAL A 204 12.24 6.15 -4.44
C VAL A 204 11.12 7.13 -4.13
N MET A 205 11.04 8.25 -4.85
CA MET A 205 9.95 9.22 -4.67
C MET A 205 8.57 8.67 -5.06
N CYS A 206 8.52 7.78 -6.04
CA CYS A 206 7.29 7.12 -6.48
C CYS A 206 6.81 6.08 -5.46
N GLY A 207 7.74 5.28 -4.93
CA GLY A 207 7.45 4.28 -3.90
C GLY A 207 7.13 4.89 -2.53
N ALA A 208 7.80 6.01 -2.20
CA ALA A 208 7.64 6.79 -0.98
C ALA A 208 7.46 5.92 0.27
N ASP A 209 8.38 4.97 0.48
CA ASP A 209 8.33 4.05 1.61
C ASP A 209 8.41 4.83 2.93
N LEU A 210 7.42 4.61 3.81
CA LEU A 210 7.26 5.30 5.09
C LEU A 210 7.70 4.43 6.28
N ALA A 211 8.39 3.32 6.02
CA ALA A 211 8.95 2.49 7.09
C ALA A 211 9.89 3.32 7.99
N MET A 212 9.78 3.11 9.30
CA MET A 212 10.66 3.76 10.27
C MET A 212 11.95 2.94 10.42
N GLU A 213 13.08 3.53 10.05
CA GLU A 213 14.41 2.95 10.19
C GLU A 213 14.98 3.29 11.58
N PRO A 214 15.17 2.28 12.47
CA PRO A 214 15.63 2.52 13.83
C PRO A 214 17.13 2.80 13.85
N HIS A 215 17.54 3.93 14.42
CA HIS A 215 18.95 4.20 14.73
C HIS A 215 19.22 3.98 16.21
N GLU A 216 20.16 3.10 16.55
CA GLU A 216 20.64 2.91 17.91
C GLU A 216 21.61 4.05 18.29
N PRO A 217 21.72 4.44 19.57
CA PRO A 217 22.58 5.55 20.00
C PRO A 217 24.07 5.39 19.63
N ASP A 218 24.54 4.16 19.46
CA ASP A 218 25.91 3.79 19.10
C ASP A 218 26.13 3.59 17.59
N ASP A 219 25.09 3.82 16.77
CA ASP A 219 25.16 3.86 15.29
C ASP A 219 25.75 5.17 14.75
N LEU A 220 25.98 6.15 15.62
CA LEU A 220 26.60 7.43 15.27
C LEU A 220 28.13 7.33 15.10
N GLU A 221 28.73 6.17 15.40
CA GLU A 221 30.14 5.92 15.12
C GLU A 221 30.35 5.58 13.65
N GLU A 222 31.16 6.38 12.94
CA GLU A 222 31.52 6.15 11.54
C GLU A 222 32.05 4.72 11.34
N GLY A 223 31.36 3.94 10.51
CA GLY A 223 31.81 2.62 10.06
C GLY A 223 31.00 1.42 10.59
N LYS A 224 30.01 1.61 11.47
CA LYS A 224 29.01 0.56 11.73
C LYS A 224 27.99 0.54 10.58
N LEU A 225 28.05 -0.52 9.78
CA LEU A 225 27.23 -0.75 8.59
C LEU A 225 25.73 -1.04 8.86
N ASP A 226 25.27 -0.98 10.11
CA ASP A 226 24.13 -1.78 10.54
C ASP A 226 22.88 -1.01 11.00
N ALA A 227 22.93 0.33 11.09
CA ALA A 227 21.84 1.15 11.63
C ALA A 227 20.54 1.18 10.81
N LEU A 228 20.51 0.61 9.60
CA LEU A 228 19.38 0.73 8.67
C LEU A 228 18.65 -0.60 8.44
N TRP A 229 19.19 -1.71 8.96
CA TRP A 229 18.74 -3.06 8.62
C TRP A 229 17.89 -3.64 9.75
N GLY A 230 16.62 -3.29 9.78
CA GLY A 230 15.71 -3.74 10.83
C GLY A 230 14.31 -3.15 10.78
N ALA A 231 14.10 -2.14 9.94
CA ALA A 231 12.76 -1.64 9.64
C ALA A 231 11.88 -2.75 9.05
N ARG A 232 10.61 -2.70 9.43
CA ARG A 232 9.56 -3.54 8.83
C ARG A 232 8.92 -2.74 7.71
N HIS A 233 9.02 -3.27 6.49
CA HIS A 233 8.48 -2.65 5.29
C HIS A 233 7.17 -3.32 4.89
N VAL A 234 6.38 -2.67 4.03
CA VAL A 234 5.23 -3.28 3.35
C VAL A 234 5.62 -3.52 1.91
N CYS A 235 6.08 -4.74 1.61
CA CYS A 235 6.60 -5.10 0.28
C CYS A 235 5.62 -5.97 -0.48
N LYS A 236 5.72 -6.02 -1.80
CA LYS A 236 5.13 -7.11 -2.57
C LYS A 236 5.89 -8.41 -2.28
N ASP A 237 5.18 -9.53 -2.25
CA ASP A 237 5.83 -10.85 -2.20
C ASP A 237 6.72 -11.02 -3.45
N TYR A 238 8.04 -10.96 -3.26
CA TYR A 238 8.98 -10.88 -4.36
C TYR A 238 8.92 -12.13 -5.26
N GLY A 239 8.75 -13.31 -4.65
CA GLY A 239 8.57 -14.57 -5.40
C GLY A 239 7.31 -14.58 -6.27
N SER A 240 6.21 -14.01 -5.78
CA SER A 240 4.99 -13.82 -6.56
C SER A 240 5.19 -12.82 -7.70
N VAL A 241 5.96 -11.75 -7.48
CA VAL A 241 6.30 -10.79 -8.55
C VAL A 241 7.10 -11.48 -9.66
N THR A 242 8.21 -12.15 -9.32
CA THR A 242 9.07 -12.80 -10.33
C THR A 242 8.35 -13.92 -11.07
N LYS A 243 7.51 -14.70 -10.38
CA LYS A 243 6.65 -15.71 -11.01
C LYS A 243 5.68 -15.08 -12.01
N TYR A 244 4.94 -14.04 -11.59
CA TYR A 244 3.99 -13.33 -12.46
C TYR A 244 4.68 -12.76 -13.71
N LEU A 245 5.83 -12.11 -13.55
CA LEU A 245 6.58 -11.58 -14.68
C LEU A 245 7.07 -12.69 -15.62
N GLY A 246 7.54 -13.82 -15.08
CA GLY A 246 7.93 -14.99 -15.87
C GLY A 246 6.77 -15.56 -16.71
N GLU A 247 5.57 -15.62 -16.14
CA GLU A 247 4.35 -16.00 -16.89
C GLU A 247 4.05 -15.01 -18.02
N GLN A 248 4.13 -13.70 -17.75
CA GLN A 248 3.91 -12.66 -18.76
C GLN A 248 4.95 -12.66 -19.89
N ILE A 249 6.19 -13.02 -19.59
CA ILE A 249 7.24 -13.22 -20.59
C ILE A 249 6.89 -14.43 -21.48
N ASN A 250 6.53 -15.55 -20.87
CA ASN A 250 6.15 -16.78 -21.60
C ASN A 250 4.93 -16.58 -22.51
N ASP A 251 3.98 -15.76 -22.07
CA ASP A 251 2.78 -15.41 -22.84
C ASP A 251 3.05 -14.36 -23.94
N GLY A 252 4.28 -13.83 -24.04
CA GLY A 252 4.66 -12.77 -24.97
C GLY A 252 4.02 -11.41 -24.66
N ALA A 253 3.40 -11.26 -23.49
CA ALA A 253 2.75 -10.03 -23.05
C ALA A 253 3.76 -8.98 -22.56
N ARG A 254 4.97 -9.41 -22.21
CA ARG A 254 5.97 -8.55 -21.56
C ARG A 254 7.39 -8.93 -21.96
N VAL A 255 8.23 -7.93 -22.13
CA VAL A 255 9.68 -8.08 -22.30
C VAL A 255 10.38 -7.61 -21.02
N VAL A 256 11.32 -8.41 -20.54
CA VAL A 256 12.20 -8.04 -19.43
C VAL A 256 13.63 -8.26 -19.93
N LEU A 257 14.43 -7.20 -19.87
CA LEU A 257 15.82 -7.26 -20.29
C LEU A 257 16.66 -8.05 -19.28
N ALA A 258 17.85 -8.46 -19.70
CA ALA A 258 18.82 -9.09 -18.79
C ALA A 258 19.20 -8.12 -17.66
N ILE A 259 19.93 -8.58 -16.65
CA ILE A 259 20.37 -7.66 -15.58
C ILE A 259 21.56 -6.79 -15.98
N ASP A 260 22.34 -7.24 -16.97
CA ASP A 260 23.61 -6.67 -17.41
C ASP A 260 23.58 -6.20 -18.88
N ASP A 261 22.38 -5.95 -19.41
CA ASP A 261 22.15 -5.45 -20.76
C ASP A 261 22.71 -4.04 -21.03
#